data_AF-A0A7W7Y6W5-F1
#
_entry.id   AF-A0A7W7Y6W5-F1
#
_cell.length_a   1.000
_cell.length_b   1.000
_cell.length_c   1.000
_cell.angle_alpha   90.00
_cell.angle_beta   90.00
_cell.angle_gamma   90.00
#
_symmetry.space_group_name_H-M   'P 1'
#
loop_
_entity.id
_entity.type
_entity.pdbx_description
1 polymer ?
#
loop_
_entity_poly.entity_id
_entity_poly.type
_entity_poly.pdbx_seq_one_letter_code
_entity_poly.pdbx_strand_id
1 'polypeptide(L)'
;MSDSPPPLPPSSQPAPPPAEGVWWLAWIIATVIAPGAAVPVSNGLPPTEISVASCWTAAAAILILHIVASVKLGRNRSGCMAVALTFGGWLLMLTSFFVGCVSMMNNMSHR
;
A
#
# COMPACT_ATOMS: atom_id res chain seq x y z
N MET A 1 -16.07 25.35 -55.28
CA MET A 1 -16.64 24.95 -53.97
C MET A 1 -16.01 23.60 -53.65
N SER A 2 -15.05 23.56 -52.73
CA SER A 2 -14.38 22.32 -52.32
C SER A 2 -15.03 21.83 -51.03
N ASP A 3 -15.76 20.73 -51.13
CA ASP A 3 -16.28 19.97 -50.00
C ASP A 3 -15.13 19.19 -49.33
N SER A 4 -14.72 19.63 -48.13
CA SER A 4 -13.87 18.82 -47.26
C SER A 4 -14.74 17.82 -46.50
N PRO A 5 -14.38 16.51 -46.48
CA PRO A 5 -15.13 15.51 -45.74
C PRO A 5 -15.05 15.73 -44.23
N PRO A 6 -16.07 15.30 -43.46
CA PRO A 6 -16.14 15.51 -42.02
C PRO A 6 -15.02 14.76 -41.28
N PRO A 7 -14.51 15.30 -40.17
CA PRO A 7 -13.48 14.64 -39.38
C PRO A 7 -14.01 13.35 -38.76
N LEU A 8 -13.20 12.29 -38.84
CA LEU A 8 -13.50 10.99 -38.22
C LEU A 8 -13.61 11.12 -36.69
N PRO A 9 -14.50 10.35 -36.04
CA PRO A 9 -14.66 10.39 -34.59
C PRO A 9 -13.37 9.93 -33.89
N PRO A 10 -13.07 10.47 -32.69
CA PRO A 10 -11.88 10.13 -31.95
C PRO A 10 -11.88 8.62 -31.63
N SER A 11 -10.80 7.96 -32.02
CA SER A 11 -10.48 6.58 -31.70
C SER A 11 -10.70 6.32 -30.21
N SER A 12 -11.59 5.37 -29.90
CA SER A 12 -11.87 4.85 -28.57
C SER A 12 -10.69 4.03 -28.07
N GLN A 13 -9.57 4.70 -27.81
CA GLN A 13 -8.41 4.13 -27.16
C GLN A 13 -8.79 3.91 -25.68
N PRO A 14 -8.58 2.70 -25.11
CA PRO A 14 -8.88 2.45 -23.71
C PRO A 14 -8.13 3.46 -22.86
N ALA A 15 -8.86 4.24 -22.06
CA ALA A 15 -8.26 5.21 -21.17
C ALA A 15 -7.22 4.48 -20.30
N PRO A 16 -5.96 4.95 -20.23
CA PRO A 16 -4.96 4.33 -19.37
C PRO A 16 -5.52 4.25 -17.95
N PRO A 17 -5.30 3.15 -17.22
CA PRO A 17 -5.83 2.99 -15.88
C PRO A 17 -5.43 4.22 -15.05
N PRO A 18 -6.35 4.82 -14.29
CA PRO A 18 -6.06 6.05 -13.57
C PRO A 18 -4.88 5.79 -12.65
N ALA A 19 -3.80 6.56 -12.81
CA ALA A 19 -2.57 6.39 -12.04
C ALA A 19 -2.82 6.37 -10.51
N GLU A 20 -3.94 6.94 -10.06
CA GLU A 20 -4.44 6.88 -8.68
C GLU A 20 -4.65 5.45 -8.17
N GLY A 21 -5.10 4.51 -9.00
CA GLY A 21 -5.35 3.12 -8.59
C GLY A 21 -4.09 2.40 -8.13
N VAL A 22 -2.95 2.68 -8.78
CA VAL A 22 -1.65 2.11 -8.40
C VAL A 22 -1.19 2.65 -7.04
N TRP A 23 -1.42 3.94 -6.76
CA TRP A 23 -1.07 4.54 -5.47
C TRP A 23 -1.96 4.06 -4.32
N TRP A 24 -3.25 3.81 -4.59
CA TRP A 24 -4.14 3.17 -3.62
C TRP A 24 -3.72 1.74 -3.28
N LEU A 25 -3.35 0.95 -4.30
CA LEU A 25 -2.80 -0.39 -4.10
C LEU A 25 -1.50 -0.35 -3.28
N ALA A 26 -0.57 0.52 -3.63
CA ALA A 26 0.67 0.70 -2.88
C ALA A 26 0.41 1.10 -1.42
N TRP A 27 -0.58 1.97 -1.18
CA TRP A 27 -0.98 2.38 0.16
C TRP A 27 -1.55 1.22 0.97
N ILE A 28 -2.43 0.39 0.38
CA ILE A 28 -3.02 -0.79 1.05
C ILE A 28 -1.94 -1.83 1.36
N ILE A 29 -1.04 -2.10 0.41
CA ILE A 29 0.05 -3.07 0.60
C ILE A 29 0.94 -2.60 1.76
N ALA A 30 1.31 -1.31 1.77
CA ALA A 30 2.16 -0.75 2.81
C ALA A 30 1.47 -0.73 4.19
N THR A 31 0.16 -0.46 4.26
CA THR A 31 -0.54 -0.26 5.54
C THR A 31 -1.13 -1.52 6.13
N VAL A 32 -1.49 -2.52 5.32
CA VAL A 32 -2.22 -3.70 5.78
C VAL A 32 -1.41 -4.97 5.56
N ILE A 33 -1.01 -5.21 4.31
CA ILE A 33 -0.40 -6.50 3.93
C ILE A 33 0.99 -6.63 4.52
N ALA A 34 1.85 -5.63 4.35
CA ALA A 34 3.24 -5.71 4.81
C ALA A 34 3.36 -5.80 6.35
N PRO A 35 2.63 -4.99 7.16
CA PRO A 35 2.66 -5.12 8.62
C PRO A 35 2.06 -6.44 9.12
N GLY A 36 0.96 -6.90 8.50
CA GLY A 36 0.33 -8.18 8.85
C GLY A 36 1.18 -9.40 8.49
N ALA A 37 1.94 -9.33 7.39
CA ALA A 37 2.83 -10.41 6.94
C ALA A 37 4.20 -10.41 7.62
N ALA A 38 4.64 -9.30 8.22
CA ALA A 38 5.96 -9.19 8.85
C ALA A 38 6.19 -10.23 9.96
N VAL A 39 5.16 -10.51 10.76
CA VAL A 39 5.21 -11.45 11.90
C VAL A 39 5.26 -12.93 11.45
N PRO A 40 4.38 -13.42 10.56
CA PRO A 40 4.46 -14.80 10.10
C PRO A 40 5.71 -15.08 9.24
N VAL A 41 6.15 -14.12 8.40
CA VAL A 41 7.35 -14.27 7.56
C VAL A 41 8.62 -14.38 8.42
N SER A 42 8.73 -13.62 9.51
CA SER A 42 9.89 -13.67 10.40
C SER A 42 9.99 -14.95 11.24
N ASN A 43 8.90 -15.71 11.40
CA ASN A 43 8.93 -17.01 12.08
C ASN A 43 9.15 -18.20 11.13
N GLY A 44 8.90 -18.02 9.83
CA GLY A 44 9.16 -19.05 8.81
C GLY A 44 10.62 -19.10 8.34
N LEU A 45 11.39 -18.05 8.64
CA LEU A 45 12.81 -17.95 8.28
C LEU A 45 13.70 -18.35 9.48
N PRO A 46 14.82 -19.05 9.24
CA PRO A 46 15.81 -19.31 10.28
C PRO A 46 16.29 -17.98 10.91
N PRO A 47 16.45 -17.89 12.24
CA PRO A 47 16.90 -16.66 12.91
C PRO A 47 18.29 -16.18 12.46
N THR A 48 19.07 -17.04 11.81
CA THR A 48 20.36 -16.70 11.19
C THR A 48 20.24 -15.90 9.89
N GLU A 49 19.09 -15.96 9.22
CA GLU A 49 18.84 -15.29 7.93
C GLU A 49 18.21 -13.89 8.11
N ILE A 50 17.55 -13.64 9.24
CA ILE A 50 16.90 -12.35 9.52
C ILE A 50 17.89 -11.43 10.23
N SER A 51 18.65 -10.67 9.45
CA SER A 51 19.45 -9.59 10.02
C SER A 51 18.53 -8.51 10.59
N VAL A 52 18.78 -8.06 11.83
CA VAL A 52 18.06 -6.94 12.46
C VAL A 52 18.06 -5.72 11.52
N ALA A 53 19.17 -5.46 10.84
CA ALA A 53 19.30 -4.39 9.86
C ALA A 53 18.33 -4.54 8.66
N SER A 54 18.04 -5.78 8.23
CA SER A 54 17.08 -6.06 7.15
C SER A 54 15.62 -5.78 7.58
N CYS A 55 15.27 -6.08 8.83
CA CYS A 55 13.97 -5.73 9.39
C CYS A 55 13.78 -4.21 9.49
N TRP A 56 14.80 -3.48 9.98
CA TRP A 56 14.75 -2.02 10.06
C TRP A 56 14.66 -1.36 8.68
N THR A 57 15.41 -1.86 7.69
CA THR A 57 15.34 -1.35 6.31
C THR A 57 14.00 -1.65 5.66
N ALA A 58 13.42 -2.84 5.86
CA ALA A 58 12.08 -3.16 5.38
C ALA A 58 11.01 -2.27 6.03
N ALA A 59 11.07 -2.08 7.35
CA ALA A 59 10.15 -1.19 8.07
C ALA A 59 10.26 0.26 7.59
N ALA A 60 11.49 0.77 7.41
CA ALA A 60 11.72 2.10 6.87
C ALA A 60 11.16 2.24 5.44
N ALA A 61 11.36 1.24 4.57
CA ALA A 61 10.84 1.25 3.21
C ALA A 61 9.31 1.27 3.17
N ILE A 62 8.65 0.47 4.02
CA ILE A 62 7.19 0.44 4.16
C ILE A 62 6.65 1.80 4.62
N LEU A 63 7.32 2.42 5.59
CA LEU A 63 6.93 3.73 6.13
C LEU A 63 7.11 4.85 5.10
N ILE A 64 8.22 4.84 4.36
CA ILE A 64 8.45 5.77 3.24
C ILE A 64 7.39 5.57 2.16
N LEU A 65 7.08 4.33 1.78
CA LEU A 65 6.05 4.02 0.78
C LEU A 65 4.67 4.52 1.22
N HIS A 66 4.32 4.35 2.50
CA HIS A 66 3.07 4.85 3.07
C HIS A 66 2.99 6.38 3.03
N ILE A 67 4.07 7.09 3.38
CA ILE A 67 4.11 8.57 3.32
C ILE A 67 3.97 9.04 1.87
N VAL A 68 4.76 8.47 0.95
CA VAL A 68 4.73 8.85 -0.47
C VAL A 68 3.35 8.58 -1.08
N ALA A 69 2.75 7.42 -0.78
CA ALA A 69 1.42 7.09 -1.26
C ALA A 69 0.35 8.01 -0.66
N SER A 70 0.44 8.34 0.63
CA SER A 70 -0.48 9.27 1.29
C SER A 70 -0.39 10.69 0.71
N VAL A 71 0.82 11.18 0.43
CA VAL A 71 1.05 12.49 -0.21
C VAL A 71 0.53 12.49 -1.64
N LYS A 72 0.82 11.44 -2.43
CA LYS A 72 0.34 11.31 -3.82
C LYS A 72 -1.19 11.25 -3.90
N LEU A 73 -1.83 10.50 -2.99
CA LEU A 73 -3.27 10.38 -2.89
C LEU A 73 -3.94 11.65 -2.34
N GLY A 74 -3.27 12.35 -1.42
CA GLY A 74 -3.72 13.61 -0.84
C GLY A 74 -3.55 14.82 -1.76
N ARG A 75 -2.62 14.78 -2.74
CA ARG A 75 -2.29 15.94 -3.60
C ARG A 75 -3.46 16.48 -4.42
N ASN A 76 -4.41 15.61 -4.79
CA ASN A 76 -5.61 15.99 -5.55
C ASN A 76 -6.87 16.08 -4.66
N ARG A 77 -6.74 15.99 -3.33
CA ARG A 77 -7.88 15.91 -2.41
C ARG A 77 -7.79 16.97 -1.32
N SER A 78 -8.92 17.20 -0.64
CA SER A 78 -9.01 18.08 0.52
C SER A 78 -7.96 17.70 1.58
N GLY A 79 -7.35 18.70 2.24
CA GLY A 79 -6.36 18.48 3.30
C GLY A 79 -6.87 17.58 4.43
N CYS A 80 -8.18 17.56 4.69
CA CYS A 80 -8.80 16.64 5.64
C CYS A 80 -8.63 15.16 5.22
N MET A 81 -8.71 14.88 3.92
CA MET A 81 -8.50 13.53 3.40
C MET A 81 -7.02 13.11 3.46
N ALA A 82 -6.08 14.03 3.27
CA ALA A 82 -4.65 13.74 3.48
C ALA A 82 -4.38 13.36 4.94
N VAL A 83 -4.93 14.11 5.89
CA VAL A 83 -4.85 13.80 7.34
C VAL A 83 -5.48 12.44 7.64
N ALA A 84 -6.67 12.17 7.12
CA ALA A 84 -7.34 10.88 7.29
C ALA A 84 -6.53 9.70 6.72
N LEU A 85 -5.84 9.89 5.59
CA LEU A 85 -4.99 8.87 4.98
C LEU A 85 -3.72 8.62 5.79
N THR A 86 -3.10 9.66 6.33
CA THR A 86 -1.89 9.50 7.15
C THR A 86 -2.21 8.89 8.51
N PHE A 87 -3.17 9.46 9.25
CA PHE A 87 -3.53 8.94 10.58
C PHE A 87 -4.28 7.60 10.49
N GLY A 88 -5.21 7.47 9.55
CA GLY A 88 -5.93 6.23 9.31
C GLY A 88 -5.01 5.11 8.85
N GLY A 89 -4.04 5.40 7.98
CA GLY A 89 -3.05 4.42 7.55
C GLY A 89 -2.11 3.97 8.66
N TRP A 90 -1.72 4.88 9.56
CA TRP A 90 -0.99 4.54 10.78
C TRP A 90 -1.79 3.61 11.71
N LEU A 91 -3.06 3.91 11.94
CA LEU A 91 -3.94 3.07 12.75
C LEU A 91 -4.14 1.69 12.10
N LEU A 92 -4.26 1.64 10.77
CA LEU A 92 -4.32 0.40 9.98
C LEU A 92 -3.02 -0.42 10.09
N MET A 93 -1.85 0.22 10.06
CA MET A 93 -0.57 -0.48 10.30
C MET A 93 -0.52 -1.12 11.67
N LEU A 94 -0.89 -0.38 12.73
CA LEU A 94 -0.88 -0.87 14.10
C LEU A 94 -1.86 -2.03 14.30
N THR A 95 -3.09 -1.88 13.79
CA THR A 95 -4.11 -2.93 13.88
C THR A 95 -3.73 -4.16 13.06
N SER A 96 -3.18 -4.00 11.86
CA SER A 96 -2.73 -5.13 11.02
C SER A 96 -1.57 -5.88 11.65
N PHE A 97 -0.62 -5.17 12.24
CA PHE A 97 0.46 -5.76 13.03
C PHE A 97 -0.09 -6.55 14.22
N PHE A 98 -1.03 -5.96 14.97
CA PHE A 98 -1.66 -6.62 16.12
C PHE A 98 -2.43 -7.88 15.71
N VAL A 99 -3.19 -7.83 14.61
CA VAL A 99 -3.89 -9.00 14.05
C VAL A 99 -2.91 -10.08 13.62
N GLY A 100 -1.76 -9.71 13.05
CA GLY A 100 -0.67 -10.64 12.74
C GLY A 100 -0.13 -11.34 13.99
N CYS A 101 0.13 -10.58 15.05
CA CYS A 101 0.56 -11.12 16.35
C CYS A 101 -0.47 -12.08 16.96
N VAL A 102 -1.75 -11.69 17.01
CA VAL A 102 -2.82 -12.51 17.58
C VAL A 102 -3.05 -13.79 16.76
N SER A 103 -3.05 -13.69 15.43
CA SER A 103 -3.19 -14.86 14.55
C SER A 103 -2.06 -15.86 14.76
N MET A 104 -0.84 -15.37 14.96
CA MET A 104 0.32 -16.21 15.29
C MET A 104 0.15 -16.89 16.65
N MET A 105 -0.20 -16.13 17.70
CA MET A 105 -0.42 -16.69 19.03
C MET A 105 -1.50 -17.79 19.00
N ASN A 106 -2.58 -17.56 18.26
CA ASN A 106 -3.64 -18.54 18.10
C ASN A 106 -3.14 -19.80 17.35
N ASN A 107 -2.30 -19.63 16.32
CA ASN A 107 -1.72 -20.76 15.58
C ASN A 107 -0.79 -21.62 16.45
N MET A 108 -0.03 -21.00 17.36
CA MET A 108 0.83 -21.73 18.31
C MET A 108 0.03 -22.44 19.40
N SER A 109 -1.09 -21.88 19.85
CA SER A 109 -1.93 -22.50 20.89
C SER A 109 -2.63 -23.79 20.44
N HIS A 110 -2.69 -24.05 19.13
CA HIS A 110 -3.30 -25.25 18.55
C HIS A 110 -2.27 -26.34 18.16
N ARG A 111 -0.97 -26.13 18.40
CA ARG A 111 0.09 -27.14 18.25
C ARG A 111 0.50 -27.71 19.59
#